data_AF-A0A4R5ANA5-F1
#
_entry.id   AF-A0A4R5ANA5-F1
#
_cell.length_a   1.000
_cell.length_b   1.000
_cell.length_c   1.000
_cell.angle_alpha   90.00
_cell.angle_beta   90.00
_cell.angle_gamma   90.00
#
_symmetry.space_group_name_H-M   'P 1'
#
loop_
_entity.id
_entity.type
_entity.pdbx_description
1 polymer ?
#
loop_
_entity_poly.entity_id
_entity_poly.type
_entity_poly.pdbx_seq_one_letter_code
_entity_poly.pdbx_strand_id
1 'polypeptide(L)'
;MTHAPRHATTYSLVVDDEETAREGAQALAARGHALVRVAPAPGSAWRIDSLDEGPYPDDDEDWWTSAEERAVSELTEDLGGTVRRSMALPETARRFFPDGEPICDLTIGQVRDARLTALSSEPARAPRPIIVHDLGNPEPSGGPTGERITLQGLEDIDWASLTGAYGPADEIPDILRGLAANDEGWDEAMEVYFSSVVHQDTCYSCTPETIRFLVQVARAPQLTPEYRVELLAHLTYIATIDPVPVTEKADADESATCQAVIDQVPALLALWPDASATVRAWLIVLAAQRPETGLLPEFRDLRSRVEGASPALDLALALVSGDDEGVLEMTMAAASWDEEVPPLLEAPLPLRSRHLTLLTHLALTELTPAN
;
A
#
# COMPACT_ATOMS: atom_id res chain seq x y z
N MET A 1 -22.75 -0.62 -20.68
CA MET A 1 -23.63 0.56 -20.84
C MET A 1 -22.97 1.66 -20.07
N THR A 2 -22.90 2.88 -20.59
CA THR A 2 -22.23 3.98 -19.89
C THR A 2 -22.89 4.27 -18.55
N HIS A 3 -22.09 4.56 -17.54
CA HIS A 3 -22.53 4.74 -16.16
C HIS A 3 -22.30 6.17 -15.68
N ALA A 4 -23.17 6.67 -14.80
CA ALA A 4 -22.94 7.94 -14.12
C ALA A 4 -22.45 7.62 -12.70
N PRO A 5 -21.26 8.09 -12.30
CA PRO A 5 -20.70 7.73 -11.00
C PRO A 5 -21.51 8.29 -9.85
N ARG A 6 -21.47 7.62 -8.69
CA ARG A 6 -22.17 8.04 -7.46
C ARG A 6 -21.59 9.33 -6.89
N HIS A 7 -20.27 9.49 -7.00
CA HIS A 7 -19.55 10.68 -6.57
C HIS A 7 -18.91 11.37 -7.78
N ALA A 8 -18.84 12.69 -7.72
CA ALA A 8 -18.04 13.49 -8.64
C ALA A 8 -16.64 13.70 -8.04
N THR A 9 -15.63 13.69 -8.89
CA THR A 9 -14.23 13.91 -8.49
C THR A 9 -13.84 15.33 -8.87
N THR A 10 -13.33 16.09 -7.91
CA THR A 10 -12.75 17.41 -8.13
C THR A 10 -11.24 17.33 -8.07
N TYR A 11 -10.57 17.89 -9.07
CA TYR A 11 -9.12 18.05 -9.09
C TYR A 11 -8.78 19.53 -8.99
N SER A 12 -7.93 19.89 -8.04
CA SER A 12 -7.35 21.23 -7.88
C SER A 12 -5.86 21.15 -8.14
N LEU A 13 -5.41 21.65 -9.29
CA LEU A 13 -4.01 21.71 -9.69
C LEU A 13 -3.46 23.12 -9.39
N VAL A 14 -2.19 23.21 -9.06
CA VAL A 14 -1.44 24.47 -8.90
C VAL A 14 -0.19 24.40 -9.78
N VAL A 15 0.00 25.43 -10.62
CA VAL A 15 1.10 25.57 -11.59
C VAL A 15 1.71 26.98 -11.50
N ASP A 16 2.88 27.19 -12.10
CA ASP A 16 3.67 28.41 -11.90
C ASP A 16 3.09 29.68 -12.55
N ASP A 17 2.39 29.57 -13.67
CA ASP A 17 1.91 30.73 -14.43
C ASP A 17 0.54 30.52 -15.14
N GLU A 18 0.01 31.64 -15.65
CA GLU A 18 -1.31 31.70 -16.28
C GLU A 18 -1.39 30.91 -17.58
N GLU A 19 -0.33 30.94 -18.39
CA GLU A 19 -0.30 30.32 -19.71
C GLU A 19 -0.41 28.81 -19.54
N THR A 20 0.45 28.24 -18.69
CA THR A 20 0.41 26.83 -18.29
C THR A 20 -0.94 26.45 -17.67
N ALA A 21 -1.51 27.30 -16.82
CA ALA A 21 -2.82 27.03 -16.22
C ALA A 21 -3.94 26.93 -17.26
N ARG A 22 -3.94 27.84 -18.26
CA ARG A 22 -4.94 27.83 -19.32
C ARG A 22 -4.76 26.64 -20.27
N GLU A 23 -3.53 26.24 -20.55
CA GLU A 23 -3.24 25.03 -21.34
C GLU A 23 -3.76 23.76 -20.63
N GLY A 24 -3.40 23.57 -19.36
CA GLY A 24 -3.89 22.43 -18.56
C GLY A 24 -5.42 22.41 -18.41
N ALA A 25 -6.03 23.57 -18.22
CA ALA A 25 -7.49 23.69 -18.14
C ALA A 25 -8.18 23.33 -19.45
N GLN A 26 -7.61 23.70 -20.60
CA GLN A 26 -8.12 23.29 -21.91
C GLN A 26 -7.98 21.77 -22.12
N ALA A 27 -6.88 21.16 -21.66
CA ALA A 27 -6.69 19.72 -21.72
C ALA A 27 -7.78 18.98 -20.90
N LEU A 28 -8.03 19.40 -19.66
CA LEU A 28 -9.09 18.81 -18.81
C LEU A 28 -10.49 18.99 -19.42
N ALA A 29 -10.78 20.16 -19.98
CA ALA A 29 -12.04 20.40 -20.69
C ALA A 29 -12.19 19.50 -21.93
N ALA A 30 -11.12 19.31 -22.71
CA ALA A 30 -11.10 18.44 -23.88
C ALA A 30 -11.25 16.95 -23.53
N ARG A 31 -10.78 16.54 -22.35
CA ARG A 31 -11.01 15.20 -21.77
C ARG A 31 -12.43 14.98 -21.26
N GLY A 32 -13.27 16.02 -21.26
CA GLY A 32 -14.67 15.94 -20.88
C GLY A 32 -14.95 16.22 -19.40
N HIS A 33 -14.08 16.94 -18.70
CA HIS A 33 -14.42 17.46 -17.37
C HIS A 33 -15.54 18.50 -17.52
N ALA A 34 -16.63 18.33 -16.75
CA ALA A 34 -17.89 19.05 -16.94
C ALA A 34 -17.80 20.52 -16.55
N LEU A 35 -16.94 20.85 -15.58
CA LEU A 35 -16.72 22.21 -15.11
C LEU A 35 -15.22 22.40 -14.91
N VAL A 36 -14.64 23.41 -15.56
CA VAL A 36 -13.22 23.76 -15.43
C VAL A 36 -13.06 25.26 -15.26
N ARG A 37 -12.29 25.67 -14.24
CA ARG A 37 -11.99 27.07 -13.93
C ARG A 37 -10.51 27.29 -13.71
N VAL A 38 -10.06 28.51 -13.97
CA VAL A 38 -8.72 28.99 -13.62
C VAL A 38 -8.80 30.20 -12.71
N ALA A 39 -7.86 30.32 -11.78
CA ALA A 39 -7.77 31.48 -10.90
C ALA A 39 -6.32 31.73 -10.43
N PRO A 40 -5.93 32.98 -10.12
CA PRO A 40 -4.66 33.25 -9.46
C PRO A 40 -4.56 32.55 -8.10
N ALA A 41 -3.38 32.02 -7.80
CA ALA A 41 -2.99 31.45 -6.51
C ALA A 41 -1.91 32.31 -5.83
N PRO A 42 -1.59 32.07 -4.54
CA PRO A 42 -0.52 32.80 -3.85
C PRO A 42 0.84 32.65 -4.56
N GLY A 43 1.67 33.70 -4.53
CA GLY A 43 3.06 33.61 -4.99
C GLY A 43 3.25 33.51 -6.51
N SER A 44 2.46 34.26 -7.28
CA SER A 44 2.42 34.26 -8.77
C SER A 44 1.92 32.97 -9.45
N ALA A 45 1.71 31.90 -8.69
CA ALA A 45 1.12 30.67 -9.18
C ALA A 45 -0.32 30.85 -9.65
N TRP A 46 -0.82 29.86 -10.40
CA TRP A 46 -2.18 29.76 -10.86
C TRP A 46 -2.78 28.41 -10.49
N ARG A 47 -4.09 28.40 -10.26
CA ARG A 47 -4.87 27.22 -9.91
C ARG A 47 -5.78 26.83 -11.07
N ILE A 48 -5.87 25.54 -11.34
CA ILE A 48 -6.87 24.92 -12.23
C ILE A 48 -7.79 24.06 -11.35
N ASP A 49 -9.08 24.32 -11.36
CA ASP A 49 -10.07 23.45 -10.72
C ASP A 49 -10.89 22.77 -11.81
N SER A 50 -11.03 21.45 -11.74
CA SER A 50 -11.85 20.68 -12.67
C SER A 50 -12.78 19.70 -11.96
N LEU A 51 -13.93 19.42 -12.57
CA LEU A 51 -14.95 18.51 -12.07
C LEU A 51 -15.20 17.38 -13.06
N ASP A 52 -14.92 16.14 -12.66
CA ASP A 52 -15.30 14.92 -13.36
C ASP A 52 -16.61 14.36 -12.78
N GLU A 53 -17.64 14.31 -13.60
CA GLU A 53 -18.96 13.73 -13.30
C GLU A 53 -19.26 12.53 -14.22
N GLY A 54 -18.25 11.99 -14.89
CA GLY A 54 -18.39 10.97 -15.92
C GLY A 54 -19.04 11.48 -17.23
N PRO A 55 -19.74 10.63 -17.99
CA PRO A 55 -20.03 9.23 -17.68
C PRO A 55 -18.82 8.32 -17.91
N TYR A 56 -18.79 7.21 -17.19
CA TYR A 56 -17.81 6.14 -17.37
C TYR A 56 -18.30 5.08 -18.38
N PRO A 57 -17.38 4.32 -19.02
CA PRO A 57 -17.73 3.26 -19.97
C PRO A 57 -18.66 2.16 -19.42
N ASP A 58 -18.48 1.79 -18.15
CA ASP A 58 -19.27 0.81 -17.39
C ASP A 58 -19.34 1.20 -15.90
N ASP A 59 -19.91 0.32 -15.07
CA ASP A 59 -20.21 0.56 -13.66
C ASP A 59 -19.02 0.36 -12.71
N ASP A 60 -17.81 0.11 -13.22
CA ASP A 60 -16.59 0.01 -12.42
C ASP A 60 -16.03 1.39 -12.05
N GLU A 61 -16.75 2.09 -11.15
CA GLU A 61 -16.43 3.47 -10.77
C GLU A 61 -15.00 3.62 -10.22
N ASP A 62 -14.53 2.67 -9.44
CA ASP A 62 -13.20 2.72 -8.81
C ASP A 62 -12.10 2.61 -9.88
N TRP A 63 -12.26 1.72 -10.87
CA TRP A 63 -11.32 1.58 -11.98
C TRP A 63 -11.22 2.84 -12.81
N TRP A 64 -12.36 3.38 -13.27
CA TRP A 64 -12.38 4.55 -14.15
C TRP A 64 -11.97 5.83 -13.44
N THR A 65 -12.28 5.96 -12.15
CA THR A 65 -11.80 7.08 -11.33
C THR A 65 -10.28 7.02 -11.20
N SER A 66 -9.72 5.84 -10.92
CA SER A 66 -8.26 5.66 -10.81
C SER A 66 -7.55 5.87 -12.15
N ALA A 67 -8.16 5.43 -13.26
CA ALA A 67 -7.63 5.70 -14.60
C ALA A 67 -7.59 7.20 -14.93
N GLU A 68 -8.63 7.96 -14.54
CA GLU A 68 -8.59 9.42 -14.71
C GLU A 68 -7.58 10.08 -13.77
N GLU A 69 -7.46 9.60 -12.54
CA GLU A 69 -6.49 10.13 -11.57
C GLU A 69 -5.05 10.00 -12.08
N ARG A 70 -4.70 8.88 -12.70
CA ARG A 70 -3.40 8.71 -13.39
C ARG A 70 -3.21 9.74 -14.50
N ALA A 71 -4.20 9.88 -15.39
CA ALA A 71 -4.11 10.82 -16.50
C ALA A 71 -4.01 12.30 -16.04
N VAL A 72 -4.70 12.67 -14.95
CA VAL A 72 -4.60 14.01 -14.36
C VAL A 72 -3.26 14.21 -13.66
N SER A 73 -2.71 13.18 -13.01
CA SER A 73 -1.40 13.22 -12.37
C SER A 73 -0.29 13.39 -13.40
N GLU A 74 -0.28 12.59 -14.47
CA GLU A 74 0.65 12.74 -15.61
C GLU A 74 0.57 14.14 -16.22
N LEU A 75 -0.64 14.65 -16.49
CA LEU A 75 -0.84 16.02 -16.97
C LEU A 75 -0.25 17.05 -16.00
N THR A 76 -0.43 16.84 -14.69
CA THR A 76 0.07 17.78 -13.68
C THR A 76 1.59 17.78 -13.63
N GLU A 77 2.23 16.61 -13.74
CA GLU A 77 3.68 16.47 -13.81
C GLU A 77 4.27 17.14 -15.06
N ASP A 78 3.65 16.94 -16.22
CA ASP A 78 4.04 17.60 -17.48
C ASP A 78 3.96 19.13 -17.38
N LEU A 79 3.01 19.64 -16.60
CA LEU A 79 2.84 21.08 -16.32
C LEU A 79 3.76 21.59 -15.19
N GLY A 80 4.54 20.72 -14.54
CA GLY A 80 5.40 21.08 -13.41
C GLY A 80 4.62 21.49 -12.15
N GLY A 81 3.38 21.02 -12.00
CA GLY A 81 2.46 21.42 -10.95
C GLY A 81 2.31 20.43 -9.79
N THR A 82 1.34 20.72 -8.94
CA THR A 82 0.85 19.80 -7.89
C THR A 82 -0.65 19.64 -8.00
N VAL A 83 -1.19 18.46 -7.71
CA VAL A 83 -2.63 18.18 -7.76
C VAL A 83 -3.15 17.75 -6.39
N ARG A 84 -4.36 18.17 -6.06
CA ARG A 84 -5.15 17.62 -4.96
C ARG A 84 -6.50 17.14 -5.48
N ARG A 85 -6.88 15.94 -5.06
CA ARG A 85 -8.17 15.33 -5.34
C ARG A 85 -9.14 15.48 -4.17
N SER A 86 -10.44 15.56 -4.47
CA SER A 86 -11.53 15.41 -3.51
C SER A 86 -12.73 14.75 -4.18
N MET A 87 -13.53 14.00 -3.43
CA MET A 87 -14.79 13.43 -3.89
C MET A 87 -15.98 13.98 -3.08
N ALA A 88 -17.11 14.18 -3.74
CA ALA A 88 -18.38 14.50 -3.10
C ALA A 88 -19.56 14.07 -3.97
N LEU A 89 -20.78 14.10 -3.43
CA LEU A 89 -21.98 14.01 -4.26
C LEU A 89 -21.96 15.12 -5.33
N PRO A 90 -22.41 14.88 -6.58
CA PRO A 90 -22.30 15.85 -7.67
C PRO A 90 -22.86 17.25 -7.34
N GLU A 91 -24.03 17.32 -6.70
CA GLU A 91 -24.64 18.59 -6.28
C GLU A 91 -23.77 19.33 -5.25
N THR A 92 -23.17 18.60 -4.31
CA THR A 92 -22.25 19.15 -3.31
C THR A 92 -20.97 19.64 -3.97
N ALA A 93 -20.40 18.85 -4.89
CA ALA A 93 -19.19 19.21 -5.62
C ALA A 93 -19.38 20.51 -6.43
N ARG A 94 -20.48 20.62 -7.19
CA ARG A 94 -20.82 21.85 -7.92
C ARG A 94 -21.09 23.05 -7.00
N ARG A 95 -21.75 22.83 -5.86
CA ARG A 95 -22.08 23.90 -4.88
C ARG A 95 -20.85 24.50 -4.23
N PHE A 96 -19.86 23.67 -3.89
CA PHE A 96 -18.62 24.10 -3.24
C PHE A 96 -17.45 24.21 -4.21
N PHE A 97 -17.73 24.16 -5.52
CA PHE A 97 -16.70 24.27 -6.54
C PHE A 97 -16.01 25.64 -6.45
N PRO A 98 -14.67 25.70 -6.43
CA PRO A 98 -13.97 26.95 -6.23
C PRO A 98 -14.32 28.03 -7.27
N ASP A 99 -14.34 29.30 -6.84
CA ASP A 99 -14.53 30.43 -7.73
C ASP A 99 -13.29 30.66 -8.63
N GLY A 100 -13.52 31.11 -9.86
CA GLY A 100 -12.50 31.36 -10.88
C GLY A 100 -13.12 31.75 -12.23
N GLU A 101 -12.26 32.07 -13.20
CA GLU A 101 -12.68 32.30 -14.59
C GLU A 101 -13.06 30.96 -15.24
N PRO A 102 -14.27 30.82 -15.81
CA PRO A 102 -14.70 29.57 -16.41
C PRO A 102 -14.04 29.34 -17.77
N ILE A 103 -13.43 28.17 -17.93
CA ILE A 103 -13.01 27.63 -19.24
C ILE A 103 -14.17 26.83 -19.86
N CYS A 104 -14.86 26.02 -19.05
CA CYS A 104 -16.12 25.38 -19.42
C CYS A 104 -17.05 25.22 -18.20
N ASP A 105 -18.36 25.22 -18.45
CA ASP A 105 -19.41 24.81 -17.51
C ASP A 105 -20.52 24.15 -18.34
N LEU A 106 -20.44 22.83 -18.42
CA LEU A 106 -21.24 21.98 -19.27
C LEU A 106 -21.96 20.92 -18.43
N THR A 107 -23.03 20.37 -18.99
CA THR A 107 -23.72 19.21 -18.41
C THR A 107 -23.04 17.91 -18.81
N ILE A 108 -23.23 16.85 -18.02
CA ILE A 108 -22.75 15.48 -18.31
C ILE A 108 -23.13 15.04 -19.75
N GLY A 109 -24.35 15.38 -20.19
CA GLY A 109 -24.82 15.05 -21.54
C GLY A 109 -24.04 15.76 -22.66
N GLN A 110 -23.52 16.95 -22.40
CA GLN A 110 -22.74 17.73 -23.37
C GLN A 110 -21.29 17.25 -23.47
N VAL A 111 -20.69 16.81 -22.36
CA VAL A 111 -19.30 16.31 -22.34
C VAL A 111 -19.18 14.81 -22.63
N ARG A 112 -20.30 14.08 -22.68
CA ARG A 112 -20.37 12.62 -22.85
C ARG A 112 -19.42 12.06 -23.92
N ASP A 113 -19.50 12.58 -25.14
CA ASP A 113 -18.72 12.01 -26.25
C ASP A 113 -17.22 12.26 -26.06
N ALA A 114 -16.85 13.43 -25.53
CA ALA A 114 -15.46 13.76 -25.20
C ALA A 114 -14.94 12.86 -24.06
N ARG A 115 -15.72 12.68 -22.99
CA ARG A 115 -15.37 11.83 -21.85
C ARG A 115 -15.16 10.37 -22.26
N LEU A 116 -16.10 9.79 -23.01
CA LEU A 116 -16.00 8.40 -23.46
C LEU A 116 -14.87 8.21 -24.49
N THR A 117 -14.58 9.23 -25.30
CA THR A 117 -13.43 9.20 -26.21
C THR A 117 -12.12 9.22 -25.42
N ALA A 118 -12.01 10.09 -24.42
CA ALA A 118 -10.82 10.19 -23.55
C ALA A 118 -10.55 8.89 -22.80
N LEU A 119 -11.59 8.21 -22.30
CA LEU A 119 -11.47 6.94 -21.58
C LEU A 119 -11.32 5.72 -22.50
N SER A 120 -11.55 5.85 -23.82
CA SER A 120 -11.45 4.72 -24.75
C SER A 120 -10.02 4.23 -25.01
N SER A 121 -9.01 5.04 -24.68
CA SER A 121 -7.60 4.63 -24.71
C SER A 121 -7.20 3.79 -23.51
N GLU A 122 -7.95 3.88 -22.42
CA GLU A 122 -7.71 3.10 -21.20
C GLU A 122 -8.36 1.71 -21.34
N PRO A 123 -7.62 0.63 -21.03
CA PRO A 123 -8.22 -0.70 -21.02
C PRO A 123 -9.26 -0.80 -19.89
N ALA A 124 -10.35 -1.50 -20.15
CA ALA A 124 -11.26 -1.92 -19.09
C ALA A 124 -10.55 -2.90 -18.14
N ARG A 125 -10.96 -2.90 -16.86
CA ARG A 125 -10.40 -3.80 -15.84
C ARG A 125 -10.48 -5.25 -16.32
N ALA A 126 -9.36 -5.95 -16.25
CA ALA A 126 -9.32 -7.39 -16.45
C ALA A 126 -10.04 -8.10 -15.29
N PRO A 127 -10.58 -9.31 -15.51
CA PRO A 127 -11.19 -10.07 -14.42
C PRO A 127 -10.20 -10.32 -13.29
N ARG A 128 -10.59 -9.98 -12.06
CA ARG A 128 -9.79 -10.27 -10.86
C ARG A 128 -9.59 -11.79 -10.71
N PRO A 129 -8.40 -12.26 -10.30
CA PRO A 129 -8.17 -13.67 -9.98
C PRO A 129 -9.15 -14.17 -8.91
N ILE A 130 -9.72 -15.35 -9.11
CA ILE A 130 -10.58 -16.00 -8.11
C ILE A 130 -9.68 -16.82 -7.18
N ILE A 131 -9.50 -16.33 -5.96
CA ILE A 131 -8.76 -17.02 -4.91
C ILE A 131 -9.67 -18.08 -4.27
N VAL A 132 -9.24 -19.34 -4.30
CA VAL A 132 -10.03 -20.49 -3.81
C VAL A 132 -9.37 -21.24 -2.65
N HIS A 133 -8.11 -20.93 -2.35
CA HIS A 133 -7.39 -21.52 -1.23
C HIS A 133 -7.66 -20.77 0.07
N ASP A 134 -7.47 -21.45 1.19
CA ASP A 134 -7.78 -20.94 2.54
C ASP A 134 -6.56 -20.35 3.27
N LEU A 135 -5.52 -19.97 2.54
CA LEU A 135 -4.27 -19.44 3.12
C LEU A 135 -4.43 -18.10 3.87
N GLY A 136 -5.57 -17.42 3.73
CA GLY A 136 -5.89 -16.22 4.51
C GLY A 136 -6.48 -16.51 5.89
N ASN A 137 -6.93 -17.74 6.15
CA ASN A 137 -7.57 -18.11 7.40
C ASN A 137 -6.68 -19.07 8.21
N PRO A 138 -6.02 -18.60 9.28
CA PRO A 138 -5.28 -19.48 10.18
C PRO A 138 -6.21 -20.50 10.85
N GLU A 139 -5.66 -21.68 11.21
CA GLU A 139 -6.39 -22.66 12.01
C GLU A 139 -6.84 -22.03 13.34
N PRO A 140 -8.12 -22.15 13.73
CA PRO A 140 -8.61 -21.55 14.96
C PRO A 140 -7.88 -22.14 16.17
N SER A 141 -7.34 -21.26 17.00
CA SER A 141 -6.83 -21.61 18.31
C SER A 141 -7.94 -22.09 19.24
N GLY A 142 -7.57 -22.85 20.28
CA GLY A 142 -8.51 -23.32 21.30
C GLY A 142 -9.07 -22.23 22.23
N GLY A 143 -8.78 -20.95 21.95
CA GLY A 143 -9.17 -19.77 22.72
C GLY A 143 -8.18 -18.61 22.53
N PRO A 144 -8.57 -17.38 22.89
CA PRO A 144 -7.82 -16.16 22.57
C PRO A 144 -6.55 -15.93 23.42
N THR A 145 -6.19 -16.90 24.27
CA THR A 145 -5.09 -16.78 25.23
C THR A 145 -4.11 -17.93 25.08
N GLY A 146 -2.91 -17.65 24.62
CA GLY A 146 -1.78 -18.56 24.73
C GLY A 146 -0.94 -18.28 25.98
N GLU A 147 0.17 -19.00 26.12
CA GLU A 147 1.11 -18.74 27.22
C GLU A 147 1.90 -17.46 26.96
N ARG A 148 2.15 -16.68 28.03
CA ARG A 148 2.98 -15.48 27.98
C ARG A 148 4.39 -15.81 27.51
N ILE A 149 4.90 -14.97 26.62
CA ILE A 149 6.23 -15.05 26.03
C ILE A 149 7.20 -14.17 26.85
N THR A 150 8.41 -14.67 27.12
CA THR A 150 9.44 -13.88 27.82
C THR A 150 10.36 -13.21 26.82
N LEU A 151 10.42 -11.89 26.85
CA LEU A 151 11.28 -11.07 25.98
C LEU A 151 12.67 -10.91 26.59
N GLN A 152 13.68 -11.55 25.97
CA GLN A 152 15.07 -11.51 26.43
C GLN A 152 15.73 -10.20 26.00
N GLY A 153 16.38 -9.53 26.95
CA GLY A 153 17.12 -8.29 26.73
C GLY A 153 16.26 -7.02 26.58
N LEU A 154 14.98 -7.08 26.99
CA LEU A 154 14.07 -5.93 26.90
C LEU A 154 14.52 -4.76 27.79
N GLU A 155 15.02 -5.06 28.98
CA GLU A 155 15.51 -4.07 29.95
C GLU A 155 16.94 -3.57 29.65
N ASP A 156 17.61 -4.16 28.66
CA ASP A 156 19.01 -3.81 28.33
C ASP A 156 19.10 -2.55 27.46
N ILE A 157 17.96 -2.06 26.95
CA ILE A 157 17.86 -0.87 26.10
C ILE A 157 17.51 0.33 26.97
N ASP A 158 18.25 1.43 26.79
CA ASP A 158 17.90 2.73 27.36
C ASP A 158 16.78 3.38 26.55
N TRP A 159 15.55 2.88 26.71
CA TRP A 159 14.38 3.34 25.97
C TRP A 159 14.12 4.85 26.14
N ALA A 160 14.41 5.41 27.32
CA ALA A 160 14.28 6.84 27.59
C ALA A 160 15.19 7.71 26.72
N SER A 161 16.28 7.15 26.19
CA SER A 161 17.19 7.84 25.26
C SER A 161 16.73 7.83 23.81
N LEU A 162 15.75 6.98 23.48
CA LEU A 162 15.17 6.83 22.14
C LEU A 162 13.87 7.64 22.04
N THR A 163 13.44 7.91 20.81
CA THR A 163 12.18 8.60 20.54
C THR A 163 11.19 7.69 19.83
N GLY A 164 9.91 7.83 20.14
CA GLY A 164 8.76 7.39 19.35
C GLY A 164 7.94 8.59 18.87
N ALA A 165 6.73 8.34 18.38
CA ALA A 165 5.87 9.37 17.77
C ALA A 165 5.54 10.54 18.71
N TYR A 166 5.43 10.28 20.01
CA TYR A 166 4.98 11.25 21.00
C TYR A 166 6.09 11.74 21.95
N GLY A 167 7.36 11.44 21.66
CA GLY A 167 8.51 11.87 22.46
C GLY A 167 9.37 10.71 22.94
N PRO A 168 9.94 10.75 24.16
CA PRO A 168 10.75 9.66 24.71
C PRO A 168 10.04 8.30 24.69
N ALA A 169 10.77 7.25 24.37
CA ALA A 169 10.22 5.91 24.13
C ALA A 169 10.03 5.06 25.42
N ASP A 170 9.77 5.69 26.56
CA ASP A 170 9.64 5.02 27.88
C ASP A 170 8.51 3.96 27.93
N GLU A 171 7.49 4.12 27.09
CA GLU A 171 6.29 3.26 27.03
C GLU A 171 6.48 1.98 26.18
N ILE A 172 7.52 1.92 25.35
CA ILE A 172 7.74 0.81 24.40
C ILE A 172 7.86 -0.56 25.08
N PRO A 173 8.54 -0.72 26.23
CA PRO A 173 8.57 -1.99 26.94
C PRO A 173 7.19 -2.52 27.30
N ASP A 174 6.25 -1.65 27.68
CA ASP A 174 4.89 -2.06 28.05
C ASP A 174 4.08 -2.49 26.83
N ILE A 175 4.22 -1.80 25.71
CA ILE A 175 3.62 -2.20 24.42
C ILE A 175 4.10 -3.61 24.02
N LEU A 176 5.42 -3.84 24.04
CA LEU A 176 6.00 -5.13 23.69
C LEU A 176 5.59 -6.24 24.66
N ARG A 177 5.43 -5.93 25.96
CA ARG A 177 4.88 -6.87 26.95
C ARG A 177 3.40 -7.17 26.71
N GLY A 178 2.62 -6.21 26.22
CA GLY A 178 1.23 -6.42 25.79
C GLY A 178 1.14 -7.47 24.70
N LEU A 179 1.95 -7.33 23.64
CA LEU A 179 2.04 -8.34 22.58
C LEU A 179 2.52 -9.70 23.09
N ALA A 180 3.56 -9.70 23.93
CA ALA A 180 4.08 -10.92 24.52
C ALA A 180 3.14 -11.56 25.56
N ALA A 181 2.08 -10.86 26.00
CA ALA A 181 1.07 -11.42 26.89
C ALA A 181 0.26 -12.52 26.19
N ASN A 182 0.14 -12.44 24.85
CA ASN A 182 -0.49 -13.47 24.00
C ASN A 182 -1.93 -13.74 24.45
N ASP A 183 -2.69 -12.67 24.69
CA ASP A 183 -4.06 -12.68 25.20
C ASP A 183 -4.97 -11.70 24.42
N GLU A 184 -6.21 -11.54 24.87
CA GLU A 184 -7.23 -10.68 24.25
C GLU A 184 -6.81 -9.20 24.10
N GLY A 185 -5.74 -8.74 24.76
CA GLY A 185 -5.19 -7.39 24.59
C GLY A 185 -4.28 -7.21 23.37
N TRP A 186 -4.09 -8.25 22.56
CA TRP A 186 -3.21 -8.24 21.40
C TRP A 186 -3.54 -7.11 20.40
N ASP A 187 -4.81 -7.00 19.99
CA ASP A 187 -5.23 -6.01 18.98
C ASP A 187 -4.97 -4.58 19.46
N GLU A 188 -5.27 -4.29 20.73
CA GLU A 188 -4.98 -3.00 21.36
C GLU A 188 -3.46 -2.73 21.40
N ALA A 189 -2.66 -3.74 21.77
CA ALA A 189 -1.21 -3.59 21.80
C ALA A 189 -0.61 -3.39 20.40
N MET A 190 -1.16 -4.04 19.36
CA MET A 190 -0.79 -3.81 17.96
C MET A 190 -1.19 -2.40 17.49
N GLU A 191 -2.40 -1.94 17.81
CA GLU A 191 -2.84 -0.57 17.50
C GLU A 191 -1.92 0.47 18.16
N VAL A 192 -1.61 0.29 19.44
CA VAL A 192 -0.69 1.20 20.16
C VAL A 192 0.72 1.13 19.59
N TYR A 193 1.18 -0.03 19.13
CA TYR A 193 2.46 -0.18 18.44
C TYR A 193 2.50 0.67 17.15
N PHE A 194 1.48 0.58 16.29
CA PHE A 194 1.40 1.41 15.07
C PHE A 194 1.04 2.88 15.33
N SER A 195 0.54 3.22 16.53
CA SER A 195 0.35 4.62 16.93
C SER A 195 1.64 5.27 17.47
N SER A 196 2.50 4.49 18.14
CA SER A 196 3.62 5.04 18.93
C SER A 196 4.99 4.73 18.34
N VAL A 197 5.12 3.62 17.59
CA VAL A 197 6.39 3.08 17.09
C VAL A 197 6.52 3.21 15.58
N VAL A 198 5.44 3.03 14.83
CA VAL A 198 5.41 3.15 13.36
C VAL A 198 4.22 4.01 12.95
N HIS A 199 4.32 5.32 13.16
CA HIS A 199 3.18 6.22 13.02
C HIS A 199 3.09 6.78 11.59
N GLN A 200 2.05 6.39 10.84
CA GLN A 200 1.82 6.84 9.45
C GLN A 200 3.06 6.68 8.56
N ASP A 201 3.59 5.44 8.51
CA ASP A 201 4.81 5.08 7.79
C ASP A 201 6.09 5.77 8.26
N THR A 202 6.03 6.58 9.34
CA THR A 202 7.22 7.20 9.94
C THR A 202 7.80 6.26 10.99
N CYS A 203 9.10 6.00 10.88
CA CYS A 203 9.86 5.27 11.89
C CYS A 203 10.66 6.25 12.75
N TYR A 204 11.03 5.80 13.94
CA TYR A 204 11.78 6.58 14.91
C TYR A 204 12.95 5.76 15.45
N SER A 205 13.84 6.40 16.21
CA SER A 205 15.03 5.73 16.74
C SER A 205 14.73 4.52 17.62
N CYS A 206 13.50 4.39 18.16
CA CYS A 206 13.06 3.20 18.89
C CYS A 206 12.61 2.04 17.97
N THR A 207 12.17 2.33 16.74
CA THR A 207 11.51 1.37 15.85
C THR A 207 12.42 0.20 15.48
N PRO A 208 13.66 0.39 14.97
CA PRO A 208 14.55 -0.72 14.66
C PRO A 208 14.83 -1.62 15.87
N GLU A 209 14.89 -1.02 17.07
CA GLU A 209 15.17 -1.74 18.32
C GLU A 209 14.02 -2.67 18.73
N THR A 210 12.80 -2.38 18.32
CA THR A 210 11.63 -3.25 18.60
C THR A 210 11.64 -4.54 17.78
N ILE A 211 12.23 -4.55 16.58
CA ILE A 211 12.12 -5.65 15.61
C ILE A 211 12.62 -6.98 16.18
N ARG A 212 13.73 -6.97 16.93
CA ARG A 212 14.24 -8.19 17.58
C ARG A 212 13.27 -8.80 18.57
N PHE A 213 12.40 -8.01 19.22
CA PHE A 213 11.41 -8.52 20.15
C PHE A 213 10.17 -9.03 19.43
N LEU A 214 9.72 -8.34 18.37
CA LEU A 214 8.69 -8.86 17.48
C LEU A 214 9.08 -10.24 16.91
N VAL A 215 10.35 -10.39 16.48
CA VAL A 215 10.86 -11.68 16.01
C VAL A 215 10.93 -12.74 17.12
N GLN A 216 11.25 -12.36 18.36
CA GLN A 216 11.15 -13.27 19.51
C GLN A 216 9.71 -13.76 19.72
N VAL A 217 8.73 -12.85 19.64
CA VAL A 217 7.30 -13.18 19.74
C VAL A 217 6.88 -14.11 18.61
N ALA A 218 7.15 -13.75 17.35
CA ALA A 218 6.79 -14.54 16.17
C ALA A 218 7.33 -15.99 16.22
N ARG A 219 8.56 -16.15 16.75
CA ARG A 219 9.25 -17.44 16.86
C ARG A 219 8.90 -18.23 18.12
N ALA A 220 8.18 -17.63 19.06
CA ALA A 220 7.80 -18.31 20.28
C ALA A 220 6.81 -19.44 19.94
N PRO A 221 7.07 -20.70 20.36
CA PRO A 221 6.14 -21.81 20.12
C PRO A 221 4.80 -21.61 20.84
N GLN A 222 4.75 -20.75 21.86
CA GLN A 222 3.55 -20.40 22.61
C GLN A 222 2.59 -19.48 21.84
N LEU A 223 3.10 -18.72 20.86
CA LEU A 223 2.29 -17.70 20.17
C LEU A 223 1.13 -18.36 19.42
N THR A 224 -0.05 -17.80 19.63
CA THR A 224 -1.29 -18.20 18.96
C THR A 224 -1.12 -18.12 17.43
N PRO A 225 -1.60 -19.11 16.65
CA PRO A 225 -1.43 -19.12 15.19
C PRO A 225 -1.89 -17.84 14.47
N GLU A 226 -3.01 -17.28 14.91
CA GLU A 226 -3.62 -16.05 14.38
C GLU A 226 -2.70 -14.85 14.56
N TYR A 227 -2.27 -14.59 15.80
CA TYR A 227 -1.32 -13.54 16.14
C TYR A 227 0.03 -13.71 15.45
N ARG A 228 0.48 -14.95 15.21
CA ARG A 228 1.70 -15.20 14.43
C ARG A 228 1.54 -14.76 12.98
N VAL A 229 0.41 -15.05 12.35
CA VAL A 229 0.15 -14.68 10.95
C VAL A 229 0.08 -13.15 10.81
N GLU A 230 -0.68 -12.50 11.69
CA GLU A 230 -0.77 -11.04 11.74
C GLU A 230 0.61 -10.39 11.97
N LEU A 231 1.41 -10.90 12.90
CA LEU A 231 2.74 -10.36 13.16
C LEU A 231 3.69 -10.54 11.97
N LEU A 232 3.62 -11.65 11.24
CA LEU A 232 4.41 -11.84 10.02
C LEU A 232 3.95 -10.91 8.89
N ALA A 233 2.64 -10.63 8.80
CA ALA A 233 2.11 -9.64 7.87
C ALA A 233 2.63 -8.23 8.19
N HIS A 234 2.60 -7.84 9.47
CA HIS A 234 3.16 -6.56 9.91
C HIS A 234 4.68 -6.46 9.70
N LEU A 235 5.45 -7.50 9.98
CA LEU A 235 6.88 -7.52 9.68
C LEU A 235 7.14 -7.37 8.17
N THR A 236 6.31 -7.98 7.32
CA THR A 236 6.40 -7.83 5.86
C THR A 236 6.15 -6.38 5.44
N TYR A 237 5.10 -5.76 5.97
CA TYR A 237 4.78 -4.36 5.72
C TYR A 237 5.89 -3.41 6.21
N ILE A 238 6.38 -3.61 7.43
CA ILE A 238 7.48 -2.82 8.00
C ILE A 238 8.73 -2.89 7.12
N ALA A 239 9.00 -4.04 6.50
CA ALA A 239 10.14 -4.21 5.59
C ALA A 239 10.01 -3.44 4.26
N THR A 240 8.86 -2.82 3.96
CA THR A 240 8.62 -2.07 2.71
C THR A 240 8.38 -0.57 2.88
N ILE A 241 8.47 -0.05 4.11
CA ILE A 241 8.31 1.39 4.41
C ILE A 241 9.38 2.23 3.69
N ASP A 242 10.66 1.90 3.84
CA ASP A 242 11.76 2.51 3.08
C ASP A 242 12.96 1.54 2.94
N PRO A 243 12.85 0.51 2.08
CA PRO A 243 13.84 -0.56 2.00
C PRO A 243 15.19 -0.13 1.41
N VAL A 244 15.25 1.03 0.75
CA VAL A 244 16.48 1.64 0.21
C VAL A 244 16.27 3.16 0.24
N PRO A 245 17.10 3.93 0.97
CA PRO A 245 16.81 5.33 1.19
C PRO A 245 16.82 6.09 -0.13
N VAL A 246 15.74 6.84 -0.39
CA VAL A 246 15.58 7.74 -1.55
C VAL A 246 16.66 8.83 -1.59
N THR A 247 17.40 9.01 -0.49
CA THR A 247 18.53 9.93 -0.37
C THR A 247 19.77 9.22 0.17
N GLU A 248 20.99 9.64 -0.21
CA GLU A 248 22.26 9.09 0.30
C GLU A 248 22.50 9.28 1.82
N LYS A 249 21.48 9.66 2.60
CA LYS A 249 21.57 9.66 4.07
C LYS A 249 21.30 8.24 4.58
N ALA A 250 22.38 7.56 4.92
CA ALA A 250 22.40 6.28 5.62
C ALA A 250 21.83 6.32 7.06
N ASP A 251 21.00 7.32 7.41
CA ASP A 251 20.62 7.68 8.78
C ASP A 251 19.08 7.80 8.98
N ALA A 252 18.25 7.28 8.06
CA ALA A 252 16.80 7.26 8.25
C ALA A 252 16.38 6.05 9.09
N ASP A 253 15.58 6.28 10.13
CA ASP A 253 15.09 5.24 11.04
C ASP A 253 14.24 4.19 10.27
N GLU A 254 13.60 4.58 9.17
CA GLU A 254 12.84 3.72 8.27
C GLU A 254 13.73 2.67 7.60
N SER A 255 14.86 3.07 7.00
CA SER A 255 15.80 2.13 6.38
C SER A 255 16.46 1.22 7.42
N ALA A 256 16.81 1.76 8.59
CA ALA A 256 17.32 0.95 9.69
C ALA A 256 16.29 -0.09 10.17
N THR A 257 15.01 0.29 10.19
CA THR A 257 13.89 -0.59 10.54
C THR A 257 13.71 -1.69 9.50
N CYS A 258 13.69 -1.34 8.21
CA CYS A 258 13.59 -2.32 7.13
C CYS A 258 14.75 -3.33 7.19
N GLN A 259 15.98 -2.83 7.36
CA GLN A 259 17.16 -3.68 7.49
C GLN A 259 17.09 -4.60 8.71
N ALA A 260 16.60 -4.10 9.86
CA ALA A 260 16.41 -4.91 11.06
C ALA A 260 15.45 -6.08 10.83
N VAL A 261 14.41 -5.91 10.01
CA VAL A 261 13.52 -7.02 9.61
C VAL A 261 14.24 -7.97 8.66
N ILE A 262 14.88 -7.44 7.62
CA ILE A 262 15.61 -8.23 6.59
C ILE A 262 16.67 -9.13 7.22
N ASP A 263 17.41 -8.62 8.21
CA ASP A 263 18.43 -9.36 8.94
C ASP A 263 17.86 -10.54 9.74
N GLN A 264 16.59 -10.46 10.13
CA GLN A 264 15.88 -11.49 10.90
C GLN A 264 15.16 -12.51 10.02
N VAL A 265 15.07 -12.29 8.70
CA VAL A 265 14.42 -13.23 7.76
C VAL A 265 14.94 -14.67 7.92
N PRO A 266 16.26 -14.97 8.00
CA PRO A 266 16.71 -16.34 8.23
C PRO A 266 16.20 -16.97 9.54
N ALA A 267 16.06 -16.17 10.60
CA ALA A 267 15.55 -16.63 11.89
C ALA A 267 14.05 -16.94 11.83
N LEU A 268 13.29 -16.16 11.06
CA LEU A 268 11.87 -16.41 10.79
C LEU A 268 11.70 -17.65 9.89
N LEU A 269 12.51 -17.79 8.84
CA LEU A 269 12.49 -18.96 7.95
C LEU A 269 12.80 -20.28 8.66
N ALA A 270 13.51 -20.24 9.80
CA ALA A 270 13.72 -21.42 10.63
C ALA A 270 12.41 -22.03 11.19
N LEU A 271 11.28 -21.30 11.14
CA LEU A 271 9.95 -21.82 11.48
C LEU A 271 9.39 -22.78 10.42
N TRP A 272 9.93 -22.78 9.20
CA TRP A 272 9.41 -23.52 8.05
C TRP A 272 9.07 -25.01 8.31
N PRO A 273 9.91 -25.81 8.99
CA PRO A 273 9.66 -27.25 9.15
C PRO A 273 8.35 -27.54 9.89
N ASP A 274 8.02 -26.74 10.89
CA ASP A 274 6.90 -26.95 11.80
C ASP A 274 5.71 -26.00 11.54
N ALA A 275 5.88 -25.04 10.62
CA ALA A 275 4.86 -24.05 10.28
C ALA A 275 3.64 -24.66 9.55
N SER A 276 2.46 -24.11 9.85
CA SER A 276 1.22 -24.35 9.11
C SER A 276 1.29 -23.78 7.68
N ALA A 277 0.33 -24.12 6.81
CA ALA A 277 0.30 -23.60 5.44
C ALA A 277 0.19 -22.06 5.40
N THR A 278 -0.66 -21.47 6.25
CA THR A 278 -0.84 -20.02 6.42
C THR A 278 0.46 -19.33 6.82
N VAL A 279 1.17 -19.87 7.81
CA VAL A 279 2.47 -19.33 8.23
C VAL A 279 3.51 -19.49 7.13
N ARG A 280 3.56 -20.65 6.45
CA ARG A 280 4.48 -20.87 5.33
C ARG A 280 4.25 -19.90 4.18
N ALA A 281 3.00 -19.52 3.89
CA ALA A 281 2.70 -18.53 2.86
C ALA A 281 3.39 -17.18 3.18
N TRP A 282 3.23 -16.67 4.40
CA TRP A 282 3.91 -15.45 4.84
C TRP A 282 5.44 -15.58 4.91
N LEU A 283 5.98 -16.76 5.23
CA LEU A 283 7.42 -17.00 5.16
C LEU A 283 7.97 -16.93 3.71
N ILE A 284 7.18 -17.33 2.70
CA ILE A 284 7.56 -17.16 1.29
C ILE A 284 7.57 -15.67 0.92
N VAL A 285 6.59 -14.91 1.38
CA VAL A 285 6.52 -13.46 1.15
C VAL A 285 7.73 -12.75 1.77
N LEU A 286 8.04 -13.04 3.05
CA LEU A 286 9.21 -12.50 3.74
C LEU A 286 10.54 -12.92 3.07
N ALA A 287 10.61 -14.12 2.49
CA ALA A 287 11.78 -14.57 1.76
C ALA A 287 12.12 -13.68 0.55
N ALA A 288 11.15 -13.01 -0.06
CA ALA A 288 11.40 -12.11 -1.20
C ALA A 288 12.29 -10.93 -0.82
N GLN A 289 12.27 -10.52 0.46
CA GLN A 289 13.14 -9.50 1.02
C GLN A 289 14.63 -9.93 1.00
N ARG A 290 14.89 -11.24 1.09
CA ARG A 290 16.23 -11.82 1.10
C ARG A 290 16.29 -13.16 0.32
N PRO A 291 16.50 -13.13 -1.01
CA PRO A 291 16.39 -14.31 -1.89
C PRO A 291 17.32 -15.49 -1.56
N GLU A 292 18.42 -15.25 -0.84
CA GLU A 292 19.41 -16.27 -0.46
C GLU A 292 18.92 -17.17 0.69
N THR A 293 17.80 -17.87 0.50
CA THR A 293 17.14 -18.65 1.56
C THR A 293 17.50 -20.13 1.57
N GLY A 294 17.85 -20.70 0.42
CA GLY A 294 18.05 -22.15 0.25
C GLY A 294 16.76 -23.00 0.30
N LEU A 295 15.58 -22.39 0.50
CA LEU A 295 14.27 -23.06 0.66
C LEU A 295 13.40 -23.01 -0.61
N LEU A 296 13.94 -22.55 -1.73
CA LEU A 296 13.19 -22.41 -2.98
C LEU A 296 12.50 -23.72 -3.45
N PRO A 297 13.12 -24.92 -3.34
CA PRO A 297 12.44 -26.17 -3.64
C PRO A 297 11.19 -26.40 -2.78
N GLU A 298 11.27 -26.13 -1.48
CA GLU A 298 10.19 -26.28 -0.52
C GLU A 298 9.07 -25.27 -0.77
N PHE A 299 9.42 -24.03 -1.14
CA PHE A 299 8.44 -23.00 -1.48
C PHE A 299 7.65 -23.39 -2.73
N ARG A 300 8.33 -23.91 -3.76
CA ARG A 300 7.69 -24.42 -4.98
C ARG A 300 6.80 -25.64 -4.69
N ASP A 301 7.24 -26.53 -3.81
CA ASP A 301 6.44 -27.68 -3.39
C ASP A 301 5.15 -27.25 -2.66
N LEU A 302 5.22 -26.27 -1.74
CA LEU A 302 4.02 -25.69 -1.12
C LEU A 302 3.10 -25.12 -2.20
N ARG A 303 3.60 -24.21 -3.05
CA ARG A 303 2.79 -23.54 -4.08
C ARG A 303 2.11 -24.52 -5.03
N SER A 304 2.78 -25.63 -5.40
CA SER A 304 2.21 -26.67 -6.27
C SER A 304 1.03 -27.42 -5.64
N ARG A 305 0.90 -27.39 -4.31
CA ARG A 305 -0.20 -28.01 -3.55
C ARG A 305 -1.34 -27.02 -3.27
N VAL A 306 -1.10 -25.72 -3.45
CA VAL A 306 -2.10 -24.66 -3.31
C VAL A 306 -2.96 -24.64 -4.57
N GLU A 307 -4.27 -24.84 -4.40
CA GLU A 307 -5.23 -24.83 -5.50
C GLU A 307 -5.49 -23.40 -5.99
N GLY A 308 -5.58 -23.23 -7.32
CA GLY A 308 -5.99 -21.98 -7.94
C GLY A 308 -4.88 -20.93 -8.08
N ALA A 309 -5.32 -19.71 -8.35
CA ALA A 309 -4.46 -18.55 -8.47
C ALA A 309 -3.99 -18.08 -7.10
N SER A 310 -2.74 -17.63 -7.02
CA SER A 310 -2.16 -17.00 -5.83
C SER A 310 -1.14 -15.95 -6.30
N PRO A 311 -1.61 -14.77 -6.79
CA PRO A 311 -0.73 -13.70 -7.27
C PRO A 311 0.38 -13.34 -6.28
N ALA A 312 0.09 -13.34 -4.97
CA ALA A 312 1.08 -13.04 -3.94
C ALA A 312 2.20 -14.09 -3.90
N LEU A 313 1.88 -15.38 -3.84
CA LEU A 313 2.90 -16.43 -3.79
C LEU A 313 3.64 -16.58 -5.11
N ASP A 314 2.96 -16.40 -6.23
CA ASP A 314 3.56 -16.46 -7.56
C ASP A 314 4.62 -15.36 -7.72
N LEU A 315 4.28 -14.11 -7.34
CA LEU A 315 5.21 -12.99 -7.36
C LEU A 315 6.37 -13.17 -6.37
N ALA A 316 6.09 -13.64 -5.15
CA ALA A 316 7.13 -13.90 -4.16
C ALA A 316 8.14 -14.94 -4.66
N LEU A 317 7.66 -16.03 -5.29
CA LEU A 317 8.53 -17.04 -5.87
C LEU A 317 9.39 -16.49 -7.01
N ALA A 318 8.82 -15.65 -7.89
CA ALA A 318 9.58 -15.00 -8.95
C ALA A 318 10.70 -14.12 -8.37
N LEU A 319 10.39 -13.31 -7.36
CA LEU A 319 11.36 -12.45 -6.65
C LEU A 319 12.46 -13.25 -5.92
N VAL A 320 12.10 -14.35 -5.25
CA VAL A 320 13.08 -15.23 -4.57
C VAL A 320 13.96 -15.97 -5.58
N SER A 321 13.42 -16.34 -6.73
CA SER A 321 14.17 -17.08 -7.76
C SER A 321 15.00 -16.21 -8.70
N GLY A 322 14.84 -14.88 -8.63
CA GLY A 322 15.51 -13.94 -9.53
C GLY A 322 14.97 -14.00 -10.96
N ASP A 323 13.70 -14.36 -11.13
CA ASP A 323 13.02 -14.42 -12.42
C ASP A 323 12.44 -13.05 -12.79
N ASP A 324 13.29 -12.16 -13.30
CA ASP A 324 12.91 -10.78 -13.63
C ASP A 324 11.80 -10.71 -14.70
N GLU A 325 11.76 -11.66 -15.64
CA GLU A 325 10.71 -11.73 -16.67
C GLU A 325 9.37 -12.13 -16.04
N GLY A 326 9.36 -13.14 -15.18
CA GLY A 326 8.16 -13.54 -14.42
C GLY A 326 7.65 -12.43 -13.50
N VAL A 327 8.54 -11.69 -12.83
CA VAL A 327 8.16 -10.54 -12.01
C VAL A 327 7.48 -9.45 -12.86
N LEU A 328 8.04 -9.13 -14.03
CA LEU A 328 7.43 -8.15 -14.92
C LEU A 328 6.05 -8.61 -15.42
N GLU A 329 5.93 -9.87 -15.85
CA GLU A 329 4.65 -10.43 -16.31
C GLU A 329 3.58 -10.36 -15.22
N MET A 330 3.91 -10.78 -13.99
CA MET A 330 2.98 -10.81 -12.86
C MET A 330 2.57 -9.41 -12.40
N THR A 331 3.50 -8.46 -12.38
CA THR A 331 3.20 -7.06 -11.99
C THR A 331 2.35 -6.35 -13.04
N MET A 332 2.62 -6.55 -14.33
CA MET A 332 1.76 -6.07 -15.41
C MET A 332 0.37 -6.71 -15.40
N ALA A 333 0.30 -8.01 -15.10
CA ALA A 333 -0.98 -8.69 -14.94
C ALA A 333 -1.77 -8.10 -13.77
N ALA A 334 -1.14 -7.91 -12.61
CA ALA A 334 -1.75 -7.27 -11.43
C ALA A 334 -2.28 -5.87 -11.73
N ALA A 335 -1.49 -5.04 -12.42
CA ALA A 335 -1.86 -3.70 -12.84
C ALA A 335 -3.09 -3.66 -13.77
N SER A 336 -3.48 -4.78 -14.37
CA SER A 336 -4.66 -4.84 -15.25
C SER A 336 -5.99 -5.09 -14.52
N TRP A 337 -5.96 -5.55 -13.26
CA TRP A 337 -7.17 -5.91 -12.50
C TRP A 337 -7.25 -5.28 -11.10
N ASP A 338 -6.14 -4.73 -10.61
CA ASP A 338 -6.03 -4.04 -9.33
C ASP A 338 -5.64 -2.57 -9.56
N GLU A 339 -6.54 -1.67 -9.22
CA GLU A 339 -6.40 -0.22 -9.35
C GLU A 339 -5.32 0.36 -8.43
N GLU A 340 -4.98 -0.31 -7.32
CA GLU A 340 -3.97 0.14 -6.37
C GLU A 340 -2.54 -0.20 -6.86
N VAL A 341 -2.40 -1.08 -7.86
CA VAL A 341 -1.08 -1.54 -8.33
C VAL A 341 -0.31 -0.51 -9.17
N PRO A 342 -0.90 0.17 -10.16
CA PRO A 342 -0.20 1.20 -10.94
C PRO A 342 0.53 2.26 -10.11
N PRO A 343 -0.09 2.92 -9.09
CA PRO A 343 0.62 3.94 -8.31
C PRO A 343 1.81 3.36 -7.53
N LEU A 344 1.74 2.10 -7.07
CA LEU A 344 2.88 1.42 -6.44
C LEU A 344 4.04 1.21 -7.43
N LEU A 345 3.74 0.95 -8.70
CA LEU A 345 4.74 0.80 -9.76
C LEU A 345 5.30 2.15 -10.24
N GLU A 346 4.58 3.25 -10.06
CA GLU A 346 5.01 4.60 -10.44
C GLU A 346 5.76 5.33 -9.32
N ALA A 347 5.71 4.81 -8.08
CA ALA A 347 6.39 5.38 -6.93
C ALA A 347 7.89 5.68 -7.20
N PRO A 348 8.45 6.79 -6.65
CA PRO A 348 9.82 7.23 -6.90
C PRO A 348 10.85 6.39 -6.11
N LEU A 349 10.72 5.07 -6.19
CA LEU A 349 11.53 4.07 -5.50
C LEU A 349 12.30 3.21 -6.52
N PRO A 350 13.43 2.59 -6.11
CA PRO A 350 14.08 1.57 -6.92
C PRO A 350 13.08 0.49 -7.36
N LEU A 351 13.25 -0.05 -8.59
CA LEU A 351 12.30 -1.00 -9.17
C LEU A 351 12.03 -2.21 -8.27
N ARG A 352 13.07 -2.75 -7.62
CA ARG A 352 12.93 -3.86 -6.68
C ARG A 352 12.06 -3.50 -5.48
N SER A 353 12.21 -2.29 -4.93
CA SER A 353 11.40 -1.81 -3.81
C SER A 353 9.92 -1.73 -4.20
N ARG A 354 9.61 -1.20 -5.39
CA ARG A 354 8.24 -1.17 -5.93
C ARG A 354 7.63 -2.56 -6.05
N HIS A 355 8.39 -3.53 -6.56
CA HIS A 355 7.93 -4.92 -6.64
C HIS A 355 7.67 -5.55 -5.26
N LEU A 356 8.46 -5.21 -4.24
CA LEU A 356 8.27 -5.69 -2.86
C LEU A 356 7.06 -5.03 -2.19
N THR A 357 6.83 -3.74 -2.41
CA THR A 357 5.63 -3.05 -1.94
C THR A 357 4.37 -3.62 -2.60
N LEU A 358 4.42 -3.86 -3.92
CA LEU A 358 3.34 -4.53 -4.65
C LEU A 358 3.10 -5.96 -4.11
N LEU A 359 4.16 -6.74 -3.88
CA LEU A 359 4.03 -8.06 -3.26
C LEU A 359 3.34 -7.97 -1.89
N THR A 360 3.70 -6.97 -1.09
CA THR A 360 3.10 -6.76 0.23
C THR A 360 1.60 -6.45 0.11
N HIS A 361 1.22 -5.56 -0.82
CA HIS A 361 -0.18 -5.25 -1.12
C HIS A 361 -0.99 -6.49 -1.53
N LEU A 362 -0.46 -7.28 -2.46
CA LEU A 362 -1.09 -8.53 -2.89
C LEU A 362 -1.21 -9.54 -1.74
N ALA A 363 -0.15 -9.69 -0.95
CA ALA A 363 -0.12 -10.62 0.19
C ALA A 363 -1.10 -10.21 1.28
N LEU A 364 -1.21 -8.92 1.61
CA LEU A 364 -2.20 -8.41 2.56
C LEU A 364 -3.62 -8.63 2.04
N THR A 365 -3.86 -8.44 0.74
CA THR A 365 -5.20 -8.66 0.15
C THR A 365 -5.59 -10.14 0.09
N GLU A 366 -4.62 -11.03 -0.15
CA GLU A 366 -4.85 -12.44 -0.42
C GLU A 366 -4.72 -13.34 0.83
N LEU A 367 -3.79 -13.02 1.73
CA LEU A 367 -3.34 -13.89 2.83
C LEU A 367 -3.77 -13.40 4.22
N THR A 368 -4.66 -12.41 4.29
CA THR A 368 -5.39 -12.06 5.52
C THR A 368 -6.86 -12.40 5.37
N PRO A 369 -7.61 -12.61 6.47
CA PRO A 369 -9.05 -12.80 6.40
C PRO A 369 -9.72 -11.59 5.73
N ALA A 370 -10.74 -11.84 4.91
CA ALA A 370 -11.59 -10.77 4.41
C ALA A 370 -12.42 -10.19 5.57
N ASN A 371 -12.36 -8.87 5.77
CA ASN A 371 -13.15 -8.15 6.77
C ASN A 371 -14.67 -8.18 6.47
#